data_AF-A0A183KNS7-F1
#
_entry.id   AF-A0A183KNS7-F1
#
_cell.length_a   1.000
_cell.length_b   1.000
_cell.length_c   1.000
_cell.angle_alpha   90.00
_cell.angle_beta   90.00
_cell.angle_gamma   90.00
#
_symmetry.space_group_name_H-M   'P 1'
#
loop_
_entity.id
_entity.type
_entity.pdbx_description
1 polymer ?
#
loop_
_entity_poly.entity_id
_entity_poly.type
_entity_poly.pdbx_seq_one_letter_code
_entity_poly.pdbx_strand_id
1 'polypeptide(L)'
;MVWITVGTMDKIQERRNKKAAINTSRTRAEKAKAQAEYTEVNEQVKRSIRTDKRKFVEDLATTAEKAAREGNMRQLYDTTKKVSGNRRKPERPVKSKEGKVITNIEEQQNRWVEHFKEPLNRPAPLNPPNIEAASTDLPIDVGHQQLKKSAWPSDKSRVAKQRDQTTF
;
A
#
# COMPACT_ATOMS: atom_id res chain seq x y z
N MET A 1 -0.86 1.74 19.08
CA MET A 1 -1.95 2.67 18.73
C MET A 1 -3.12 1.84 18.22
N VAL A 2 -4.27 1.92 18.88
CA VAL A 2 -5.50 1.26 18.44
C VAL A 2 -6.16 2.19 17.41
N TRP A 3 -6.38 1.72 16.20
CA TRP A 3 -6.99 2.51 15.12
C TRP A 3 -8.53 2.63 15.24
N ILE A 4 -9.13 1.84 16.14
CA ILE A 4 -10.56 1.81 16.40
C ILE A 4 -10.89 2.89 17.43
N THR A 5 -11.89 3.71 17.14
CA THR A 5 -12.36 4.77 18.05
C THR A 5 -13.25 4.20 19.16
N VAL A 6 -13.33 4.91 20.29
CA VAL A 6 -14.21 4.55 21.42
C VAL A 6 -15.67 4.42 20.96
N GLY A 7 -16.16 5.35 20.13
CA GLY A 7 -17.52 5.28 19.59
C GLY A 7 -17.79 4.07 18.69
N THR A 8 -16.79 3.53 17.99
CA THR A 8 -16.94 2.24 17.28
C THR A 8 -16.96 1.07 18.26
N MET A 9 -16.20 1.12 19.35
CA MET A 9 -16.21 0.09 20.39
C MET A 9 -17.58 0.00 21.08
N ASP A 10 -18.19 1.14 21.39
CA ASP A 10 -19.53 1.21 22.00
C ASP A 10 -20.57 0.54 21.09
N LYS A 11 -20.53 0.83 19.79
CA LYS A 11 -21.41 0.18 18.79
C LYS A 11 -21.17 -1.32 18.67
N ILE A 12 -19.93 -1.79 18.79
CA ILE A 12 -19.62 -3.22 18.82
C ILE A 12 -20.25 -3.87 20.05
N GLN A 13 -20.23 -3.19 21.19
CA GLN A 13 -20.85 -3.66 22.42
C GLN A 13 -22.37 -3.68 22.30
N GLU A 14 -22.98 -2.63 21.75
CA GLU A 14 -24.41 -2.58 21.48
C GLU A 14 -24.86 -3.74 20.56
N ARG A 15 -24.11 -4.00 19.48
CA ARG A 15 -24.37 -5.15 18.59
C ARG A 15 -24.34 -6.47 19.35
N ARG A 16 -23.41 -6.66 20.31
CA ARG A 16 -23.35 -7.86 21.15
C ARG A 16 -24.60 -8.00 22.03
N ASN A 17 -25.06 -6.90 22.62
CA ASN A 17 -26.28 -6.88 23.43
C ASN A 17 -27.52 -7.24 22.57
N LYS A 18 -27.65 -6.67 21.36
CA LYS A 18 -28.73 -7.05 20.42
C LYS A 18 -28.64 -8.52 20.02
N LYS A 19 -27.43 -9.07 19.86
CA LYS A 19 -27.24 -10.49 19.59
C LYS A 19 -27.71 -11.37 20.75
N ALA A 20 -27.47 -10.95 21.99
CA ALA A 20 -27.97 -11.64 23.17
C ALA A 20 -29.50 -11.67 23.20
N ALA A 21 -30.17 -10.55 22.88
CA ALA A 21 -31.63 -10.47 22.82
C ALA A 21 -32.25 -11.45 21.79
N ILE A 22 -31.59 -11.67 20.65
CA ILE A 22 -32.01 -12.68 19.66
C ILE A 22 -31.89 -14.10 20.23
N ASN A 23 -30.86 -14.37 21.02
CA ASN A 23 -30.61 -15.70 21.59
C ASN A 23 -31.59 -16.02 22.73
N THR A 24 -32.07 -15.01 23.46
CA THR A 24 -33.00 -15.18 24.59
C THR A 24 -34.48 -15.08 24.19
N SER A 25 -34.79 -14.65 22.97
CA SER A 25 -36.18 -14.52 22.49
C SER A 25 -36.92 -15.87 22.51
N ARG A 26 -38.14 -15.89 23.04
CA ARG A 26 -38.96 -17.10 23.18
C ARG A 26 -39.93 -17.30 22.01
N THR A 27 -40.50 -16.23 21.48
CA THR A 27 -41.46 -16.30 20.38
C THR A 27 -40.84 -15.91 19.04
N ARG A 28 -41.43 -16.38 17.94
CA ARG A 28 -40.95 -16.08 16.58
C ARG A 28 -41.06 -14.59 16.23
N ALA A 29 -42.09 -13.91 16.73
CA ALA A 29 -42.30 -12.47 16.51
C ALA A 29 -41.24 -11.62 17.21
N GLU A 30 -40.94 -11.90 18.48
CA GLU A 30 -39.86 -11.24 19.23
C GLU A 30 -38.51 -11.46 18.55
N LYS A 31 -38.23 -12.68 18.10
CA LYS A 31 -36.99 -13.00 17.38
C LYS A 31 -36.86 -12.22 16.09
N ALA A 32 -37.94 -12.08 15.32
CA ALA A 32 -37.95 -11.30 14.08
C ALA A 32 -37.66 -9.81 14.35
N LYS A 33 -38.26 -9.22 15.39
CA LYS A 33 -38.00 -7.84 15.80
C LYS A 33 -36.55 -7.64 16.24
N ALA A 34 -36.03 -8.49 17.13
CA ALA A 34 -34.65 -8.42 17.60
C ALA A 34 -33.63 -8.61 16.45
N GLN A 35 -33.96 -9.47 15.47
CA GLN A 35 -33.13 -9.68 14.29
C GLN A 35 -33.08 -8.43 13.38
N ALA A 36 -34.19 -7.71 13.23
CA ALA A 36 -34.23 -6.44 12.51
C ALA A 36 -33.32 -5.39 13.18
N GLU A 37 -33.45 -5.21 14.49
CA GLU A 37 -32.63 -4.27 15.27
C GLU A 37 -31.13 -4.63 15.21
N TYR A 38 -30.78 -5.91 15.34
CA TYR A 38 -29.38 -6.36 15.20
C TYR A 38 -28.82 -6.04 13.82
N THR A 39 -29.63 -6.19 12.77
CA THR A 39 -29.19 -5.97 11.39
C THR A 39 -28.82 -4.51 11.17
N GLU A 40 -29.63 -3.59 11.69
CA GLU A 40 -29.34 -2.15 11.65
C GLU A 40 -28.04 -1.81 12.38
N VAL A 41 -27.89 -2.22 13.64
CA VAL A 41 -26.68 -1.94 14.44
C VAL A 41 -25.44 -2.59 13.81
N ASN A 42 -25.56 -3.78 13.24
CA ASN A 42 -24.46 -4.46 12.55
C ASN A 42 -23.99 -3.69 11.31
N GLU A 43 -24.90 -3.11 10.54
CA GLU A 43 -24.54 -2.23 9.42
C GLU A 43 -23.87 -0.95 9.89
N GLN A 44 -24.33 -0.35 11.00
CA GLN A 44 -23.67 0.81 11.59
C GLN A 44 -22.24 0.50 12.05
N VAL A 45 -22.02 -0.64 12.71
CA VAL A 45 -20.68 -1.12 13.10
C VAL A 45 -19.78 -1.28 11.87
N LYS A 46 -20.25 -1.92 10.78
CA LYS A 46 -19.48 -2.05 9.55
C LYS A 46 -19.13 -0.69 8.92
N ARG A 47 -20.04 0.28 8.98
CA ARG A 47 -19.79 1.65 8.50
C ARG A 47 -18.73 2.35 9.37
N SER A 48 -18.84 2.28 10.70
CA SER A 48 -17.90 2.95 11.60
C SER A 48 -16.50 2.37 11.52
N ILE A 49 -16.37 1.04 11.46
CA ILE A 49 -15.09 0.35 11.25
C ILE A 49 -14.43 0.79 9.93
N ARG A 50 -15.20 0.92 8.85
CA ARG A 50 -14.67 1.42 7.56
C ARG A 50 -14.19 2.85 7.66
N THR A 51 -14.93 3.71 8.36
CA THR A 51 -14.56 5.12 8.58
C THR A 51 -13.29 5.24 9.43
N ASP A 52 -13.20 4.52 10.54
CA ASP A 52 -12.05 4.54 11.44
C ASP A 52 -10.79 4.06 10.71
N LYS A 53 -10.90 2.99 9.92
CA LYS A 53 -9.79 2.51 9.09
C LYS A 53 -9.34 3.55 8.06
N ARG A 54 -10.29 4.24 7.42
CA ARG A 54 -9.98 5.28 6.44
C ARG A 54 -9.24 6.44 7.09
N LYS A 55 -9.73 6.95 8.23
CA LYS A 55 -9.07 8.00 9.01
C LYS A 55 -7.65 7.61 9.39
N PHE A 56 -7.47 6.40 9.92
CA PHE A 56 -6.15 5.92 10.28
C PHE A 56 -5.16 5.88 9.10
N VAL A 57 -5.61 5.44 7.92
CA VAL A 57 -4.76 5.42 6.72
C VAL A 57 -4.47 6.84 6.22
N GLU A 58 -5.44 7.74 6.32
CA GLU A 58 -5.30 9.16 5.95
C GLU A 58 -4.30 9.88 6.86
N ASP A 59 -4.35 9.65 8.17
CA ASP A 59 -3.38 10.18 9.15
C ASP A 59 -1.95 9.68 8.89
N LEU A 60 -1.80 8.41 8.47
CA LEU A 60 -0.51 7.89 8.04
C LEU A 60 -0.01 8.55 6.75
N ALA A 61 -0.91 8.79 5.79
CA ALA A 61 -0.56 9.43 4.53
C ALA A 61 -0.13 10.89 4.75
N THR A 62 -0.84 11.65 5.58
CA THR A 62 -0.46 13.03 5.93
C THR A 62 0.87 13.08 6.69
N THR A 63 1.13 12.11 7.57
CA THR A 63 2.43 11.96 8.25
C THR A 63 3.56 11.69 7.26
N ALA A 64 3.35 10.80 6.28
CA ALA A 64 4.33 10.50 5.25
C ALA A 64 4.61 11.72 4.36
N GLU A 65 3.57 12.46 3.97
CA GLU A 65 3.72 13.69 3.18
C GLU A 65 4.55 14.74 3.93
N LYS A 66 4.27 14.93 5.23
CA LYS A 66 5.05 15.85 6.08
C LYS A 66 6.52 15.43 6.15
N ALA A 67 6.79 14.15 6.38
CA ALA A 67 8.15 13.61 6.42
C ALA A 67 8.89 13.82 5.08
N ALA A 68 8.19 13.69 3.95
CA ALA A 68 8.76 13.98 2.62
C ALA A 68 9.18 15.45 2.51
N ARG A 69 8.32 16.38 2.92
CA ARG A 69 8.58 17.83 2.87
C ARG A 69 9.75 18.24 3.76
N GLU A 70 9.93 17.59 4.90
CA GLU A 70 11.03 17.84 5.85
C GLU A 70 12.33 17.11 5.48
N GLY A 71 12.34 16.29 4.42
CA GLY A 71 13.50 15.49 4.03
C GLY A 71 13.79 14.29 4.96
N ASN A 72 12.84 13.92 5.84
CA ASN A 72 12.98 12.80 6.75
C ASN A 72 12.66 11.47 6.05
N MET A 73 13.61 10.99 5.24
CA MET A 73 13.46 9.79 4.41
C MET A 73 13.21 8.51 5.21
N ARG A 74 13.76 8.43 6.44
CA ARG A 74 13.55 7.27 7.32
C ARG A 74 12.08 7.15 7.73
N GLN A 75 11.48 8.23 8.22
CA GLN A 75 10.07 8.23 8.62
C GLN A 75 9.14 8.02 7.42
N LEU A 76 9.45 8.61 6.27
CA LEU A 76 8.72 8.37 5.03
C LEU A 76 8.65 6.88 4.70
N TYR A 77 9.80 6.20 4.70
CA TYR A 77 9.89 4.78 4.37
C TYR A 77 9.15 3.91 5.38
N ASP A 78 9.35 4.14 6.68
CA ASP A 78 8.69 3.38 7.74
C ASP A 78 7.16 3.51 7.68
N THR A 79 6.66 4.72 7.39
CA THR A 79 5.22 5.00 7.28
C THR A 79 4.63 4.36 6.03
N THR A 80 5.33 4.48 4.89
CA THR A 80 4.92 3.85 3.62
C THR A 80 4.89 2.34 3.75
N LYS A 81 5.88 1.74 4.42
CA LYS A 81 5.95 0.31 4.70
C LYS A 81 4.77 -0.16 5.56
N LYS A 82 4.36 0.61 6.57
CA LYS A 82 3.15 0.34 7.37
C LYS A 82 1.89 0.36 6.52
N VAL A 83 1.73 1.35 5.63
CA VAL A 83 0.55 1.47 4.75
C VAL A 83 0.49 0.35 3.70
N SER A 84 1.63 -0.03 3.12
CA SER A 84 1.68 -1.08 2.09
C SER A 84 1.34 -2.48 2.59
N GLY A 85 1.33 -2.67 3.92
CA GLY A 85 1.12 -3.96 4.56
C GLY A 85 2.16 -5.02 4.16
N ASN A 86 1.95 -6.26 4.59
CA ASN A 86 2.74 -7.38 4.08
C ASN A 86 2.28 -7.71 2.65
N ARG A 87 2.95 -7.15 1.65
CA ARG A 87 2.95 -7.76 0.31
C ARG A 87 3.54 -9.17 0.48
N ARG A 88 2.81 -10.21 0.06
CA ARG A 88 3.42 -11.53 -0.15
C ARG A 88 4.60 -11.30 -1.08
N LYS A 89 5.82 -11.44 -0.57
CA LYS A 89 6.97 -11.49 -1.45
C LYS A 89 6.73 -12.71 -2.34
N PRO A 90 6.73 -12.60 -3.68
CA PRO A 90 7.03 -13.79 -4.45
C PRO A 90 8.38 -14.25 -3.94
N GLU A 91 8.45 -15.47 -3.43
CA GLU A 91 9.72 -16.12 -3.20
C GLU A 91 10.36 -16.19 -4.60
N ARG A 92 11.29 -15.26 -4.87
CA ARG A 92 12.16 -15.34 -6.03
C ARG A 92 13.44 -15.94 -5.51
N PRO A 93 13.51 -17.27 -5.36
CA PRO A 93 14.76 -17.92 -4.98
C PRO A 93 15.85 -17.49 -5.95
N VAL A 94 17.02 -17.20 -5.40
CA VAL A 94 18.22 -16.95 -6.21
C VAL A 94 18.56 -18.26 -6.92
N LYS A 95 18.72 -18.19 -8.24
CA LYS A 95 19.10 -19.36 -9.04
C LYS A 95 20.61 -19.37 -9.30
N SER A 96 21.21 -20.56 -9.29
CA SER A 96 22.56 -20.79 -9.76
C SER A 96 22.67 -20.49 -11.27
N LYS A 97 23.88 -20.48 -11.82
CA LYS A 97 24.09 -20.29 -13.27
C LYS A 97 23.42 -21.40 -14.10
N GLU A 98 23.28 -22.59 -13.50
CA GLU A 98 22.63 -23.78 -14.07
C GLU A 98 21.11 -23.79 -13.84
N GLY A 99 20.55 -22.70 -13.28
CA GLY A 99 19.10 -22.53 -13.09
C GLY A 99 18.51 -23.24 -11.87
N LYS A 100 19.32 -23.88 -11.02
CA LYS A 100 18.87 -24.53 -9.77
C LYS A 100 18.61 -23.50 -8.68
N VAL A 101 17.57 -23.73 -7.87
CA VAL A 101 17.23 -22.86 -6.73
C VAL A 101 18.26 -23.05 -5.61
N ILE A 102 18.85 -21.94 -5.17
CA ILE A 102 19.81 -21.90 -4.06
C ILE A 102 19.07 -21.63 -2.75
N THR A 103 19.14 -22.57 -1.81
CA THR A 103 18.49 -22.51 -0.49
C THR A 103 19.45 -22.09 0.63
N ASN A 104 20.76 -22.23 0.45
CA ASN A 104 21.79 -21.87 1.44
C ASN A 104 22.23 -20.40 1.30
N ILE A 105 22.37 -19.69 2.43
CA ILE A 105 22.80 -18.28 2.50
C ILE A 105 24.22 -18.09 1.95
N GLU A 106 25.15 -19.01 2.25
CA GLU A 106 26.54 -18.91 1.78
C GLU A 106 26.62 -19.05 0.26
N GLU A 107 25.88 -19.99 -0.31
CA GLU A 107 25.77 -20.18 -1.76
C GLU A 107 25.10 -18.98 -2.45
N GLN A 108 24.12 -18.33 -1.80
CA GLN A 108 23.54 -17.09 -2.32
C GLN A 108 24.59 -15.97 -2.36
N GLN A 109 25.40 -15.80 -1.30
CA GLN A 109 26.49 -14.82 -1.29
C GLN A 109 27.52 -15.11 -2.38
N ASN A 110 27.93 -16.37 -2.56
CA ASN A 110 28.84 -16.77 -3.63
C ASN A 110 28.25 -16.47 -5.02
N ARG A 111 26.95 -16.73 -5.23
CA ARG A 111 26.27 -16.39 -6.48
C ARG A 111 26.24 -14.88 -6.76
N TRP A 112 26.07 -14.06 -5.73
CA TRP A 112 26.16 -12.60 -5.83
C TRP A 112 27.57 -12.16 -6.21
N VAL A 113 28.59 -12.69 -5.53
CA VAL A 113 30.00 -12.41 -5.82
C VAL A 113 30.34 -12.79 -7.26
N GLU A 114 29.93 -13.97 -7.73
CA GLU A 114 30.12 -14.39 -9.12
C GLU A 114 29.42 -13.47 -10.13
N HIS A 115 28.16 -13.08 -9.85
CA HIS A 115 27.41 -12.23 -10.77
C HIS A 115 28.03 -10.84 -10.92
N PHE A 116 28.55 -10.27 -9.82
CA PHE A 116 29.17 -8.95 -9.83
C PHE A 116 30.63 -8.95 -10.27
N LYS A 117 31.32 -10.10 -10.23
CA LYS A 117 32.70 -10.20 -10.70
C LYS A 117 32.84 -9.88 -12.19
N GLU A 118 31.88 -10.28 -13.01
CA GLU A 118 31.93 -10.10 -14.47
C GLU A 118 31.68 -8.63 -14.90
N PRO A 119 30.68 -7.90 -14.35
CA PRO A 119 30.48 -6.49 -14.64
C PRO A 119 31.54 -5.56 -14.03
N LEU A 120 31.99 -5.83 -12.80
CA LEU A 120 32.81 -4.87 -12.04
C LEU A 120 34.32 -5.04 -12.21
N ASN A 121 34.79 -6.20 -12.71
CA ASN A 121 36.21 -6.43 -12.94
C ASN A 121 36.58 -6.43 -14.43
N ARG A 122 35.87 -5.65 -15.26
CA ARG A 122 36.26 -5.47 -16.65
C ARG A 122 37.67 -4.85 -16.68
N PRO A 123 38.68 -5.51 -17.29
CA PRO A 123 40.01 -4.92 -17.40
C PRO A 123 39.91 -3.60 -18.16
N ALA A 124 40.77 -2.64 -17.81
CA ALA A 124 40.85 -1.38 -18.52
C ALA A 124 41.00 -1.68 -20.03
N PRO A 125 40.15 -1.10 -20.90
CA PRO A 125 40.24 -1.34 -22.33
C PRO A 125 41.65 -0.99 -22.81
N LEU A 126 42.27 -1.90 -23.59
CA LEU A 126 43.66 -1.80 -24.04
C LEU A 126 43.93 -0.50 -24.81
N ASN A 127 42.90 -0.01 -25.48
CA ASN A 127 42.89 1.31 -26.09
C ASN A 127 42.11 2.23 -25.15
N PRO A 128 42.77 3.19 -24.49
CA PRO A 128 42.04 4.25 -23.80
C PRO A 128 41.14 4.92 -24.84
N PRO A 129 39.85 5.16 -24.53
CA PRO A 129 39.01 5.94 -25.42
C PRO A 129 39.69 7.30 -25.62
N ASN A 130 39.92 7.69 -26.88
CA ASN A 130 40.38 9.02 -27.23
C ASN A 130 39.23 10.00 -26.95
N ILE A 131 39.12 10.43 -25.70
CA ILE A 131 38.18 11.45 -25.27
C ILE A 131 38.85 12.77 -25.62
N GLU A 132 38.52 13.33 -26.78
CA GLU A 132 38.84 14.71 -27.08
C GLU A 132 38.27 15.59 -25.96
N ALA A 133 39.12 16.42 -25.35
CA ALA A 133 38.69 17.33 -24.30
C ALA A 133 37.53 18.16 -24.84
N ALA A 134 36.37 18.09 -24.17
CA ALA A 134 35.25 18.93 -24.53
C ALA A 134 35.71 20.39 -24.39
N SER A 135 35.75 21.13 -25.50
CA SER A 135 36.13 22.54 -25.54
C SER A 135 35.10 23.44 -24.83
N THR A 136 34.03 22.88 -24.28
CA THR A 136 32.94 23.61 -23.66
C THR A 136 32.33 22.76 -22.55
N ASP A 137 32.34 23.31 -21.34
CA ASP A 137 31.55 22.78 -20.22
C ASP A 137 30.07 22.94 -20.57
N LEU A 138 29.41 21.82 -20.87
CA LEU A 138 27.97 21.81 -20.96
C LEU A 138 27.40 22.08 -19.57
N PRO A 139 26.44 23.02 -19.42
CA PRO A 139 25.80 23.25 -18.13
C PRO A 139 25.03 21.98 -17.75
N ILE A 140 25.63 21.17 -16.89
CA ILE A 140 24.92 20.09 -16.22
C ILE A 140 24.02 20.81 -15.21
N ASP A 141 22.76 21.00 -15.60
CA ASP A 141 21.70 21.37 -14.67
C ASP A 141 21.54 20.23 -13.67
N VAL A 142 22.35 20.27 -12.62
CA VAL A 142 22.06 19.60 -11.34
C VAL A 142 20.97 20.42 -10.65
N GLY A 143 19.88 20.64 -11.38
CA GLY A 143 18.68 21.26 -10.86
C GLY A 143 18.21 20.35 -9.76
N HIS A 144 18.24 20.87 -8.52
CA HIS A 144 17.40 20.38 -7.44
C HIS A 144 16.09 19.91 -8.05
N GLN A 145 15.81 18.61 -7.99
CA GLN A 145 14.61 18.04 -8.60
C GLN A 145 13.38 18.64 -7.91
N GLN A 146 12.96 19.81 -8.37
CA GLN A 146 11.65 20.33 -8.05
C GLN A 146 10.68 19.39 -8.76
N LEU A 147 10.00 18.59 -7.97
CA LEU A 147 8.87 17.77 -8.36
C LEU A 147 7.92 18.62 -9.21
N LYS A 148 8.06 18.56 -10.54
CA LYS A 148 7.02 19.02 -11.44
C LYS A 148 5.83 18.12 -11.16
N LYS A 149 4.75 18.71 -10.63
CA LYS A 149 3.47 18.03 -10.45
C LYS A 149 3.09 17.44 -11.80
N SER A 150 3.22 16.13 -11.95
CA SER A 150 2.68 15.44 -13.12
C SER A 150 1.17 15.56 -13.00
N ALA A 151 0.59 16.44 -13.81
CA ALA A 151 -0.83 16.50 -14.05
C ALA A 151 -1.19 15.25 -14.85
N TRP A 152 -1.33 14.11 -14.17
CA TRP A 152 -2.00 12.96 -14.74
C TRP A 152 -3.46 13.36 -15.02
N PRO A 153 -3.96 13.25 -16.26
CA PRO A 153 -5.38 13.42 -16.51
C PRO A 153 -6.11 12.33 -15.72
N SER A 154 -6.85 12.74 -14.71
CA SER A 154 -7.80 11.85 -14.03
C SER A 154 -8.88 11.50 -15.05
N ASP A 155 -8.78 10.32 -15.63
CA ASP A 155 -9.77 9.79 -16.56
C ASP A 155 -11.06 9.50 -15.78
N LYS A 156 -11.92 10.51 -15.70
CA LYS A 156 -13.27 10.42 -15.18
C LYS A 156 -14.21 10.07 -16.33
N SER A 157 -14.13 8.84 -16.82
CA SER A 157 -15.09 8.33 -17.80
C SER A 157 -15.62 6.94 -17.40
N ARG A 158 -16.49 6.94 -16.39
CA ARG A 158 -17.59 5.96 -16.33
C ARG A 158 -18.85 6.63 -15.79
N VAL A 159 -19.39 7.54 -16.61
CA VAL A 159 -20.75 8.05 -16.44
C VAL A 159 -21.70 6.87 -16.59
N ALA A 160 -22.50 6.65 -15.55
CA ALA A 160 -23.60 5.70 -15.56
C ALA A 160 -24.58 6.09 -16.66
N LYS A 161 -24.84 5.16 -17.60
CA LYS A 161 -25.89 5.31 -18.60
C LYS A 161 -27.22 5.13 -17.88
N GLN A 162 -27.87 6.24 -17.53
CA GLN A 162 -29.31 6.27 -17.24
C GLN A 162 -30.03 5.73 -18.48
N ARG A 163 -30.90 4.73 -18.26
CA ARG A 163 -31.95 4.37 -19.19
C ARG A 163 -33.24 4.82 -18.53
N ASP A 164 -33.72 5.99 -18.93
CA ASP A 164 -35.09 6.38 -18.68
C ASP A 164 -36.01 5.70 -19.69
N GLN A 165 -37.23 5.47 -19.24
CA GLN A 165 -38.27 4.65 -19.83
C GLN A 165 -39.05 5.37 -20.96
N THR A 166 -39.78 4.56 -21.73
CA THR A 166 -41.10 4.83 -22.36
C THR A 166 -41.14 5.35 -23.79
N THR A 167 -41.78 4.57 -24.68
CA THR A 167 -42.99 4.81 -25.53
C THR A 167 -43.01 3.62 -26.53
N PHE A 168 -44.03 2.78 -26.73
CA PHE A 168 -45.49 2.83 -26.65
C PHE A 168 -46.06 1.67 -25.83
#